data_AF-A0A925H6K3-F1
#
_entry.id   AF-A0A925H6K3-F1
#
_cell.length_a   1.000
_cell.length_b   1.000
_cell.length_c   1.000
_cell.angle_alpha   90.00
_cell.angle_beta   90.00
_cell.angle_gamma   90.00
#
_symmetry.space_group_name_H-M   'P 1'
#
loop_
_entity.id
_entity.type
_entity.pdbx_description
1 polymer ?
#
loop_
_entity_poly.entity_id
_entity_poly.type
_entity_poly.pdbx_seq_one_letter_code
_entity_poly.pdbx_strand_id
1 'polypeptide(L)'
;AEDALETALRALELGQRTENQDYIASAWRTLGLVASSFAEPILVGGEARDAAACFGESLRVFTEMGAEAERARTLRDWARYERGRGDAESGARMWRESREIFSRLRIRHELERMSREAGE
;
A
#
# COMPACT_ATOMS: atom_id res chain seq x y z
N ALA A 1 -16.65 -3.84 -5.20
CA ALA A 1 -15.83 -2.85 -4.48
C ALA A 1 -16.27 -2.76 -3.02
N GLU A 2 -17.58 -2.69 -2.75
CA GLU A 2 -18.14 -2.64 -1.40
C GLU A 2 -17.78 -3.87 -0.54
N ASP A 3 -17.91 -5.09 -1.06
CA ASP A 3 -17.48 -6.31 -0.34
C ASP A 3 -15.99 -6.30 0.03
N ALA A 4 -15.15 -5.72 -0.84
CA ALA A 4 -13.71 -5.60 -0.60
C ALA A 4 -13.41 -4.56 0.48
N LEU A 5 -14.18 -3.47 0.53
CA LEU A 5 -14.09 -2.46 1.58
C LEU A 5 -14.49 -3.03 2.93
N GLU A 6 -15.65 -3.70 3.02
CA GLU A 6 -16.10 -4.34 4.25
C GLU A 6 -15.07 -5.35 4.77
N THR A 7 -14.52 -6.17 3.87
CA THR A 7 -13.49 -7.15 4.22
C THR A 7 -12.22 -6.49 4.73
N ALA A 8 -11.73 -5.44 4.06
CA ALA A 8 -10.53 -4.72 4.46
C ALA A 8 -10.70 -4.00 5.81
N LEU A 9 -11.89 -3.42 6.07
CA LEU A 9 -12.22 -2.80 7.36
C LEU A 9 -12.25 -3.83 8.50
N ARG A 10 -12.89 -5.00 8.27
CA ARG A 10 -12.88 -6.10 9.24
C ARG A 10 -11.48 -6.63 9.52
N ALA A 11 -10.63 -6.74 8.49
CA ALA A 11 -9.25 -7.15 8.65
C ALA A 11 -8.46 -6.15 9.52
N LEU A 12 -8.67 -4.84 9.30
CA LEU A 12 -8.06 -3.79 10.13
C LEU A 12 -8.52 -3.90 11.59
N GLU A 13 -9.83 -4.02 11.82
CA GLU A 13 -10.39 -4.15 13.17
C GLU A 13 -9.82 -5.37 13.90
N LEU A 14 -9.74 -6.52 13.22
CA LEU A 14 -9.19 -7.74 13.81
C LEU A 14 -7.69 -7.59 14.12
N GLY A 15 -6.92 -6.96 13.23
CA GLY A 15 -5.52 -6.63 13.47
C GLY A 15 -5.34 -5.75 14.70
N GLN A 16 -6.17 -4.71 14.85
CA GLN A 16 -6.16 -3.82 16.01
C GLN A 16 -6.53 -4.56 17.31
N ARG A 17 -7.59 -5.37 17.29
CA ARG A 17 -8.03 -6.17 18.46
C ARG A 17 -7.02 -7.19 18.92
N THR A 18 -6.16 -7.67 18.01
CA THR A 18 -5.10 -8.63 18.30
C THR A 18 -3.73 -7.96 18.50
N GLU A 19 -3.69 -6.62 18.42
CA GLU A 19 -2.46 -5.80 18.48
C GLU A 19 -1.39 -6.26 17.48
N ASN A 20 -1.81 -6.91 16.39
CA ASN A 20 -0.91 -7.48 15.39
C ASN A 20 -0.56 -6.43 14.33
N GLN A 21 0.64 -5.86 14.44
CA GLN A 21 1.10 -4.78 13.57
C GLN A 21 1.23 -5.22 12.10
N ASP A 22 1.60 -6.47 11.81
CA ASP A 22 1.66 -6.99 10.43
C ASP A 22 0.28 -7.00 9.78
N TYR A 23 -0.74 -7.43 10.53
CA TYR A 23 -2.13 -7.43 10.07
C TYR A 23 -2.68 -6.02 9.91
N ILE A 24 -2.40 -5.13 10.86
CA ILE A 24 -2.80 -3.71 10.78
C ILE A 24 -2.20 -3.07 9.53
N ALA A 25 -0.89 -3.20 9.31
CA ALA A 25 -0.19 -2.61 8.17
C ALA A 25 -0.67 -3.20 6.82
N SER A 26 -0.91 -4.50 6.78
CA SER A 26 -1.43 -5.19 5.58
C SER A 26 -2.86 -4.77 5.27
N ALA A 27 -3.71 -4.61 6.28
CA ALA A 27 -5.07 -4.13 6.13
C ALA A 27 -5.09 -2.67 5.63
N TRP A 28 -4.22 -1.81 6.15
CA TRP A 28 -4.07 -0.44 5.64
C TRP A 28 -3.67 -0.37 4.16
N ARG A 29 -2.72 -1.20 3.72
CA ARG A 29 -2.37 -1.27 2.29
C ARG A 29 -3.56 -1.72 1.45
N THR A 30 -4.31 -2.70 1.95
CA THR A 30 -5.51 -3.21 1.26
C THR A 30 -6.59 -2.13 1.18
N LEU A 31 -6.80 -1.35 2.24
CA LEU A 31 -7.68 -0.18 2.22
C LEU A 31 -7.20 0.86 1.21
N GLY A 32 -5.90 1.09 1.06
CA GLY A 32 -5.36 1.96 0.01
C GLY A 32 -5.70 1.47 -1.41
N LEU A 33 -5.54 0.16 -1.65
CA LEU A 33 -5.95 -0.46 -2.93
C LEU A 33 -7.46 -0.35 -3.16
N VAL A 34 -8.27 -0.62 -2.15
CA VAL A 34 -9.73 -0.53 -2.26
C VAL A 34 -10.16 0.92 -2.50
N ALA A 35 -9.69 1.87 -1.69
CA ALA A 35 -9.95 3.31 -1.81
C ALA A 35 -9.53 3.86 -3.18
N SER A 36 -8.49 3.30 -3.81
CA SER A 36 -8.08 3.72 -5.16
C SER A 36 -9.14 3.48 -6.24
N SER A 37 -10.14 2.63 -5.96
CA SER A 37 -11.27 2.34 -6.86
C SER A 37 -12.50 3.23 -6.60
N PHE A 38 -12.45 4.11 -5.60
CA PHE A 38 -13.53 5.04 -5.26
C PHE A 38 -13.15 6.47 -5.69
N ALA A 39 -14.15 7.23 -6.14
CA ALA A 39 -13.98 8.66 -6.40
C ALA A 39 -13.93 9.49 -5.11
N GLU A 40 -14.70 9.05 -4.10
CA GLU A 40 -14.81 9.70 -2.80
C GLU A 40 -13.97 8.97 -1.73
N PRO A 41 -13.51 9.67 -0.68
CA PRO A 41 -12.84 9.05 0.46
C PRO A 41 -13.71 7.98 1.13
N ILE A 42 -13.06 6.94 1.65
CA ILE A 42 -13.71 5.91 2.47
C ILE A 42 -13.73 6.33 3.94
N LEU A 43 -14.67 5.79 4.72
CA LEU A 43 -14.70 6.00 6.17
C LEU A 43 -13.96 4.86 6.87
N VAL A 44 -12.93 5.20 7.65
CA VAL A 44 -12.20 4.26 8.51
C VAL A 44 -12.25 4.81 9.93
N GLY A 45 -12.90 4.09 10.85
CA GLY A 45 -13.06 4.56 12.24
C GLY A 45 -13.84 5.88 12.38
N GLY A 46 -14.68 6.22 11.39
CA GLY A 46 -15.43 7.49 11.36
C GLY A 46 -14.66 8.66 10.72
N GLU A 47 -13.41 8.46 10.31
CA GLU A 47 -12.62 9.48 9.61
C GLU A 47 -12.60 9.21 8.11
N ALA A 48 -12.75 10.28 7.32
CA ALA A 48 -12.59 10.22 5.87
C ALA A 48 -11.12 10.03 5.51
N ARG A 49 -10.81 8.98 4.76
CA ARG A 49 -9.46 8.61 4.33
C ARG A 49 -9.48 8.32 2.82
N ASP A 50 -8.58 8.95 2.08
CA ASP A 50 -8.32 8.62 0.69
C ASP A 50 -7.28 7.48 0.58
N ALA A 51 -6.99 7.04 -0.64
CA ALA A 51 -6.05 5.96 -0.87
C ALA A 51 -4.63 6.31 -0.38
N ALA A 52 -4.19 7.57 -0.58
CA ALA A 52 -2.88 8.04 -0.14
C ALA A 52 -2.75 7.99 1.39
N ALA A 53 -3.78 8.41 2.12
CA ALA A 53 -3.82 8.31 3.58
C ALA A 53 -3.72 6.86 4.06
N CYS A 54 -4.45 5.93 3.43
CA CYS A 54 -4.38 4.52 3.77
C CYS A 54 -3.01 3.89 3.46
N PHE A 55 -2.40 4.20 2.31
CA PHE A 55 -1.04 3.77 2.00
C PHE A 55 -0.02 4.36 2.97
N GLY A 56 -0.20 5.62 3.37
CA GLY A 56 0.64 6.30 4.36
C GLY A 56 0.64 5.59 5.71
N GLU A 57 -0.53 5.19 6.23
CA GLU A 57 -0.62 4.42 7.48
C GLU A 57 0.07 3.05 7.36
N SER A 58 -0.14 2.34 6.24
CA SER A 58 0.55 1.07 5.99
C SER A 58 2.07 1.23 5.97
N LEU A 59 2.55 2.26 5.25
CA LEU A 59 3.96 2.54 5.11
C LEU A 59 4.59 2.90 6.46
N ARG A 60 3.91 3.72 7.26
CA ARG A 60 4.34 4.09 8.61
C ARG A 60 4.54 2.86 9.49
N VAL A 61 3.52 1.99 9.58
CA VAL A 61 3.60 0.80 10.45
C VAL A 61 4.69 -0.16 9.95
N PHE A 62 4.77 -0.48 8.66
CA PHE A 62 5.84 -1.34 8.16
C PHE A 62 7.24 -0.75 8.34
N THR A 63 7.39 0.58 8.31
CA THR A 63 8.65 1.26 8.60
C THR A 63 9.03 1.10 10.08
N GLU A 64 8.10 1.32 11.00
CA GLU A 64 8.30 1.15 12.44
C GLU A 64 8.67 -0.31 12.80
N MET A 65 8.12 -1.28 12.07
CA MET A 65 8.44 -2.71 12.23
C MET A 65 9.77 -3.13 11.59
N GLY A 66 10.38 -2.30 10.74
CA GLY A 66 11.52 -2.71 9.91
C GLY A 66 11.18 -3.74 8.82
N ALA A 67 9.91 -3.86 8.44
CA ALA A 67 9.40 -4.80 7.45
C ALA A 67 9.63 -4.28 6.01
N GLU A 68 10.90 -4.17 5.62
CA GLU A 68 11.33 -3.51 4.38
C GLU A 68 10.70 -4.11 3.10
N ALA A 69 10.51 -5.44 3.05
CA ALA A 69 9.87 -6.08 1.90
C ALA A 69 8.40 -5.65 1.74
N GLU A 70 7.66 -5.53 2.84
CA GLU A 70 6.28 -5.05 2.80
C GLU A 70 6.20 -3.55 2.51
N ARG A 71 7.12 -2.76 3.09
CA ARG A 71 7.27 -1.34 2.77
C ARG A 71 7.43 -1.12 1.26
N ALA A 72 8.30 -1.89 0.62
CA ALA A 72 8.50 -1.84 -0.84
C ALA A 72 7.22 -2.19 -1.61
N ARG A 73 6.48 -3.22 -1.19
CA ARG A 73 5.20 -3.54 -1.83
C ARG A 73 4.18 -2.41 -1.69
N THR A 74 4.07 -1.80 -0.51
CA THR A 74 3.20 -0.62 -0.30
C THR A 74 3.61 0.53 -1.21
N LEU A 75 4.91 0.83 -1.31
CA LEU A 75 5.43 1.88 -2.21
C LEU A 75 5.11 1.61 -3.68
N ARG A 76 5.25 0.36 -4.16
CA ARG A 76 4.87 0.01 -5.54
C ARG A 76 3.37 0.22 -5.78
N ASP A 77 2.54 -0.23 -4.85
CA ASP A 77 1.09 -0.13 -4.98
C ASP A 77 0.64 1.34 -4.96
N TRP A 78 1.21 2.16 -4.07
CA TRP A 78 0.97 3.60 -4.03
C TRP A 78 1.52 4.33 -5.27
N ALA A 79 2.70 3.94 -5.76
CA ALA A 79 3.27 4.50 -6.99
C ALA A 79 2.34 4.33 -8.20
N ARG A 80 1.67 3.18 -8.31
CA ARG A 80 0.68 2.92 -9.37
C ARG A 80 -0.52 3.83 -9.23
N TYR A 81 -1.01 4.02 -8.00
CA TYR A 81 -2.10 4.94 -7.71
C TYR A 81 -1.76 6.39 -8.10
N GLU A 82 -0.61 6.93 -7.64
CA GLU A 82 -0.22 8.31 -7.96
C GLU A 82 -0.01 8.54 -9.46
N ARG A 83 0.59 7.58 -10.17
CA ARG A 83 0.70 7.65 -11.63
C ARG A 83 -0.66 7.64 -12.31
N GLY A 84 -1.59 6.79 -11.87
CA GLY A 84 -2.93 6.68 -12.43
C GLY A 84 -3.76 7.97 -12.29
N ARG A 85 -3.49 8.78 -11.27
CA ARG A 85 -4.14 10.09 -11.05
C ARG A 85 -3.35 11.29 -11.58
N GLY A 86 -2.25 11.05 -12.30
CA GLY A 86 -1.47 12.07 -12.99
C GLY A 86 -0.28 12.63 -12.21
N ASP A 87 -0.02 12.20 -10.96
CA ASP A 87 1.20 12.54 -10.23
C ASP A 87 2.33 11.57 -10.59
N ALA A 88 2.87 11.77 -11.79
CA ALA A 88 3.95 10.95 -12.33
C ALA A 88 5.26 11.08 -11.53
N GLU A 89 5.53 12.25 -10.94
CA GLU A 89 6.77 12.51 -10.21
C GLU A 89 6.80 11.74 -8.89
N SER A 90 5.77 11.91 -8.05
CA SER A 90 5.67 11.19 -6.78
C SER A 90 5.65 9.68 -7.02
N GLY A 91 4.86 9.23 -8.01
CA GLY A 91 4.79 7.82 -8.36
C GLY A 91 6.12 7.26 -8.88
N ALA A 92 6.89 8.01 -9.68
CA ALA A 92 8.21 7.57 -10.13
C ALA A 92 9.23 7.48 -8.99
N ARG A 93 9.18 8.41 -8.02
CA ARG A 93 10.03 8.35 -6.82
C ARG A 93 9.73 7.09 -6.00
N MET A 94 8.47 6.84 -5.67
CA MET A 94 8.05 5.66 -4.91
C MET A 94 8.36 4.34 -5.63
N TRP A 95 8.18 4.32 -6.95
CA TRP A 95 8.54 3.16 -7.77
C TRP A 95 10.03 2.83 -7.70
N ARG A 96 10.89 3.85 -7.81
CA ARG A 96 12.35 3.68 -7.72
C ARG A 96 12.76 3.16 -6.35
N GLU A 97 12.22 3.75 -5.29
CA GLU A 97 12.50 3.35 -3.91
C GLU A 97 12.08 1.89 -3.65
N SER A 98 10.88 1.48 -4.10
CA SER A 98 10.43 0.08 -4.05
C SER A 98 11.42 -0.86 -4.74
N ARG A 99 11.88 -0.52 -5.95
CA ARG A 99 12.83 -1.33 -6.73
C ARG A 99 14.18 -1.44 -6.03
N GLU A 100 14.67 -0.35 -5.46
CA GLU A 100 15.93 -0.31 -4.69
C GLU A 100 15.87 -1.22 -3.46
N ILE A 101 14.75 -1.22 -2.72
CA ILE A 101 14.56 -2.11 -1.58
C ILE A 101 14.54 -3.57 -2.02
N PHE A 102 13.74 -3.93 -3.02
CA PHE A 102 13.71 -5.32 -3.51
C PHE A 102 15.06 -5.79 -4.04
N SER A 103 15.84 -4.91 -4.66
CA SER A 103 17.20 -5.19 -5.11
C SER A 103 18.14 -5.48 -3.94
N ARG A 104 18.14 -4.61 -2.92
CA ARG A 104 18.93 -4.80 -1.69
C ARG A 104 18.58 -6.10 -0.96
N LEU A 105 17.28 -6.45 -0.92
CA LEU A 105 16.78 -7.69 -0.31
C LEU A 105 16.89 -8.92 -1.22
N ARG A 106 17.35 -8.76 -2.48
CA ARG A 106 17.48 -9.82 -3.49
C ARG A 106 16.17 -10.56 -3.80
N ILE A 107 15.03 -9.87 -3.75
CA ILE A 107 13.71 -10.45 -4.02
C ILE A 107 13.43 -10.42 -5.53
N ARG A 108 13.96 -11.40 -6.25
CA ARG A 108 13.95 -11.42 -7.74
C ARG A 108 12.55 -11.37 -8.36
N HIS A 109 11.59 -12.13 -7.83
CA HIS A 109 10.25 -12.18 -8.41
C HIS A 109 9.50 -10.84 -8.34
N GLU A 110 9.79 -10.01 -7.32
CA GLU A 110 9.23 -8.65 -7.23
C GLU A 110 9.87 -7.71 -8.26
N LEU A 111 11.18 -7.83 -8.49
CA LEU A 111 11.88 -7.08 -9.54
C LEU A 111 11.36 -7.44 -10.93
N GLU A 112 11.21 -8.74 -11.22
CA GLU A 112 10.64 -9.23 -12.50
C GLU A 112 9.20 -8.78 -12.69
N ARG A 113 8.40 -8.75 -11.62
CA ARG A 113 7.06 -8.18 -11.66
C ARG A 113 7.08 -6.70 -12.00
N MET A 114 7.95 -5.92 -11.35
CA MET A 114 8.07 -4.49 -11.62
C MET A 114 8.55 -4.21 -13.04
N SER A 115 9.54 -4.93 -13.57
CA SER A 115 9.96 -4.75 -14.97
C SER A 115 8.82 -5.00 -15.95
N ARG A 116 8.03 -6.06 -15.76
CA ARG A 116 6.83 -6.32 -16.58
C ARG A 116 5.80 -5.20 -16.48
N GLU A 117 5.55 -4.68 -15.28
CA GLU A 117 4.61 -3.57 -15.06
C GLU A 117 5.13 -2.24 -15.68
N ALA A 118 6.44 -2.08 -15.84
CA ALA A 118 7.07 -0.92 -16.47
C ALA A 118 7.23 -1.04 -17.99
N GLY A 119 7.01 -2.23 -18.57
CA GLY A 119 7.25 -2.49 -19.99
C GLY A 119 8.73 -2.67 -20.36
N GLU A 120 9.56 -3.09 -19.40
CA GLU A 120 10.99 -3.45 -19.57
C GLU A 120 11.15 -4.94 -19.89
#